data_AF-A0A6L7S505-F1
#
_entry.id   AF-A0A6L7S505-F1
#
_cell.length_a   1.000
_cell.length_b   1.000
_cell.length_c   1.000
_cell.angle_alpha   90.00
_cell.angle_beta   90.00
_cell.angle_gamma   90.00
#
_symmetry.space_group_name_H-M   'P 1'
#
loop_
_entity.id
_entity.type
_entity.pdbx_description
1 polymer ?
#
loop_
_entity_poly.entity_id
_entity_poly.type
_entity_poly.pdbx_seq_one_letter_code
_entity_poly.pdbx_strand_id
1 'polypeptide(L)' 'DLADVPAIAREDGARLHLYGKTETRAGRKMGHVTRVLGPATGL' A
#
# COMPACT_ATOMS: atom_id res chain seq x y z
N ASP A 1 5.28 5.54 -4.03
CA ASP A 1 4.90 6.96 -3.88
C ASP A 1 3.40 7.08 -3.55
N LEU A 2 2.88 8.26 -3.18
CA LEU A 2 1.44 8.51 -3.12
C LEU A 2 0.81 8.44 -4.52
N ALA A 3 1.55 8.86 -5.56
CA ALA A 3 1.10 8.80 -6.95
C ALA A 3 0.74 7.36 -7.40
N ASP A 4 1.33 6.34 -6.78
CA ASP A 4 1.09 4.92 -7.11
C ASP A 4 -0.20 4.36 -6.51
N VAL A 5 -0.83 5.10 -5.58
CA VAL A 5 -2.02 4.62 -4.85
C VAL A 5 -3.14 4.11 -5.77
N PRO A 6 -3.53 4.80 -6.86
CA PRO A 6 -4.58 4.31 -7.74
C PRO A 6 -4.23 2.99 -8.44
N ALA A 7 -2.93 2.73 -8.70
CA ALA A 7 -2.49 1.46 -9.26
C ALA A 7 -2.51 0.36 -8.19
N ILE A 8 -1.96 0.64 -7.00
CA ILE A 8 -1.94 -0.28 -5.85
C ILE A 8 -3.36 -0.68 -5.43
N ALA A 9 -4.31 0.26 -5.45
CA ALA A 9 -5.71 -0.01 -5.11
C ALA A 9 -6.41 -1.01 -6.05
N ARG A 10 -5.84 -1.26 -7.24
CA ARG A 10 -6.32 -2.23 -8.23
C ARG A 10 -5.54 -3.56 -8.19
N GLU A 11 -4.47 -3.66 -7.41
CA GLU A 11 -3.70 -4.89 -7.27
C GLU A 11 -4.51 -5.93 -6.49
N ASP A 12 -4.65 -7.14 -7.05
CA ASP A 12 -5.21 -8.26 -6.31
C ASP A 12 -4.33 -8.61 -5.10
N GLY A 13 -4.96 -8.81 -3.95
CA GLY A 13 -4.25 -9.12 -2.70
C GLY A 13 -3.58 -7.91 -2.03
N ALA A 14 -3.69 -6.70 -2.58
CA ALA A 14 -3.25 -5.49 -1.91
C ALA A 14 -4.27 -5.00 -0.87
N ARG A 15 -3.81 -4.82 0.37
CA ARG A 15 -4.57 -4.21 1.47
C ARG A 15 -3.98 -2.85 1.76
N LEU A 16 -4.54 -1.82 1.13
CA LEU A 16 -4.11 -0.44 1.25
C LEU A 16 -4.81 0.24 2.43
N HIS A 17 -4.02 0.90 3.30
CA HIS A 17 -4.53 1.78 4.35
C HIS A 17 -3.89 3.17 4.22
N LEU A 18 -4.71 4.18 3.94
CA LEU A 18 -4.31 5.58 3.91
C LEU A 18 -4.64 6.25 5.25
N TYR A 19 -3.72 7.06 5.78
CA TYR A 19 -3.89 7.69 7.10
C TYR A 19 -4.77 8.95 7.08
N GLY A 20 -5.41 9.30 5.96
CA GLY A 20 -6.31 10.46 5.86
C GLY A 20 -5.62 11.83 5.99
N LYS A 21 -4.30 11.89 5.86
CA LYS A 21 -3.52 13.13 5.95
C LYS A 21 -3.80 14.01 4.73
N THR A 22 -4.17 15.26 4.97
CA THR A 22 -4.53 16.24 3.92
C THR A 22 -3.34 16.79 3.14
N GLU A 23 -2.14 16.75 3.70
CA GLU A 23 -0.93 17.30 3.09
C GLU A 23 0.20 16.25 2.98
N THR A 24 0.72 16.09 1.77
CA THR A 24 1.93 15.32 1.47
C THR A 24 3.19 16.12 1.74
N ARG A 25 4.18 15.50 2.40
CA ARG A 25 5.52 16.07 2.61
C ARG A 25 6.58 14.99 2.36
N ALA A 26 7.75 15.39 1.88
CA ALA A 26 8.86 14.48 1.66
C ALA A 26 9.22 13.70 2.94
N GLY A 27 9.41 12.39 2.82
CA GLY A 27 9.70 11.50 3.96
C GLY A 27 8.51 11.18 4.88
N ARG A 28 7.35 11.84 4.72
CA ARG A 28 6.16 11.57 5.55
C ARG A 28 5.44 10.32 5.06
N LYS A 29 5.26 9.34 5.95
CA LYS A 29 4.42 8.16 5.64
C LYS A 29 2.95 8.59 5.50
N MET A 30 2.36 8.31 4.34
CA MET A 30 0.96 8.62 4.04
C MET A 30 0.00 7.44 4.21
N GLY A 31 0.56 6.25 4.38
CA GLY A 31 -0.20 5.02 4.57
C GLY A 31 0.75 3.82 4.62
N HIS A 32 0.19 2.64 4.43
CA HIS A 32 0.92 1.42 4.13
C HIS A 32 0.08 0.50 3.24
N VAL A 33 0.74 -0.45 2.59
CA VAL A 33 0.09 -1.54 1.88
C VAL A 33 0.67 -2.85 2.38
N THR A 34 -0.21 -3.82 2.64
CA THR A 34 0.17 -5.22 2.84
C THR A 34 -0.20 -5.99 1.58
N ARG A 35 0.76 -6.77 1.05
CA ARG A 35 0.54 -7.66 -0.10
C ARG A 35 0.43 -9.09 0.39
N VAL A 36 -0.71 -9.74 0.10
CA VAL A 36 -0.96 -11.13 0.47
C VAL A 36 -0.48 -12.03 -0.67
N LEU A 37 0.55 -12.84 -0.41
CA LEU A 37 1.22 -13.66 -1.44
C LEU A 37 0.75 -15.13 -1.45
N GLY A 38 -0.33 -15.46 -0.73
CA GLY A 38 -0.78 -16.83 -0.52
C GLY A 38 0.03 -17.57 0.56
N PRO A 39 -0.22 -18.88 0.75
CA PRO A 39 0.49 -19.68 1.74
C PRO A 39 1.99 -19.71 1.45
N ALA A 40 2.80 -19.58 2.50
CA ALA A 40 4.23 -19.86 2.38
C ALA A 40 4.41 -21.31 1.93
N THR A 41 4.99 -21.51 0.75
CA THR A 41 5.35 -22.86 0.29
C THR A 41 6.77 -23.10 0.76
N GLY A 42 6.93 -23.91 1.80
CA GLY A 42 8.24 -24.39 2.22
C GLY A 42 8.76 -25.38 1.18
N LEU A 43 9.93 -25.09 0.60
CA LEU A 43 10.78 -26.14 0.03
C LEU A 43 11.55 -26.81 1.17
#